data_AF-A0A8J3MKY1-F1
#
_entry.id   AF-A0A8J3MKY1-F1
#
_cell.length_a   1.000
_cell.length_b   1.000
_cell.length_c   1.000
_cell.angle_alpha   90.00
_cell.angle_beta   90.00
_cell.angle_gamma   90.00
#
_symmetry.space_group_name_H-M   'P 1'
#
loop_
_entity.id
_entity.type
_entity.pdbx_description
1 polymer ?
#
loop_
_entity_poly.entity_id
_entity_poly.type
_entity_poly.pdbx_seq_one_letter_code
_entity_poly.pdbx_strand_id
1 'polypeptide(L)'
;MLATIVPSAVALAIPAGSHIFDRTASLYGAGRWALLAVLAAAGLVLAVGRPAAAGVSATAGLFAAGQLCATGIWAIKHWEPFSGMVGTGWDMLPLLRSLAVVLAVAGAAATAACLLAMRRSGAWAGQTTDVQRKSAFAVGAAVAVLLPVTMLRGLTPITMLGTYGLIFGLPWGIAVAATGWLRRDAAITAGVLVGVSALSVLGWSIGHSTEWTSVLPHFVATALVAALATALALRRPTPPAAAD
;
A
#
# COMPACT_ATOMS: atom_id res chain seq x y z
N MET A 1 20.08 3.31 8.48
CA MET A 1 18.67 3.46 8.04
C MET A 1 18.39 2.77 6.68
N LEU A 2 19.17 1.75 6.29
CA LEU A 2 19.05 1.01 5.01
C LEU A 2 18.62 -0.46 5.18
N ALA A 3 18.51 -0.96 6.41
CA ALA A 3 18.33 -2.39 6.69
C ALA A 3 16.87 -2.89 6.55
N THR A 4 15.88 -2.00 6.45
CA THR A 4 14.45 -2.38 6.34
C THR A 4 13.91 -2.38 4.91
N ILE A 5 14.67 -1.89 3.93
CA ILE A 5 14.25 -1.84 2.51
C ILE A 5 14.59 -3.15 1.77
N VAL A 6 15.58 -3.90 2.27
CA VAL A 6 16.14 -5.09 1.61
C VAL A 6 15.25 -6.34 1.68
N PRO A 7 14.51 -6.65 2.77
CA PRO A 7 13.80 -7.94 2.84
C PRO A 7 12.68 -8.10 1.80
N SER A 8 12.00 -7.00 1.45
CA SER A 8 10.86 -7.03 0.52
C SER A 8 11.30 -7.20 -0.93
N ALA A 9 12.39 -6.56 -1.34
CA ALA A 9 12.94 -6.71 -2.68
C ALA A 9 13.58 -8.09 -2.90
N VAL A 10 14.22 -8.65 -1.87
CA VAL A 10 14.85 -9.99 -1.94
C VAL A 10 13.79 -11.10 -1.95
N ALA A 11 12.72 -11.00 -1.17
CA ALA A 11 11.62 -11.97 -1.20
C ALA A 11 10.87 -12.00 -2.55
N LEU A 12 10.86 -10.88 -3.28
CA LEU A 12 10.25 -10.74 -4.61
C LEU A 12 11.20 -11.09 -5.76
N ALA A 13 12.51 -11.15 -5.51
CA ALA A 13 13.53 -11.52 -6.50
C ALA A 13 13.80 -13.03 -6.56
N ILE A 14 13.06 -13.85 -5.81
CA ILE A 14 13.14 -15.32 -5.89
C ILE A 14 12.09 -15.82 -6.88
N PRO A 15 12.45 -16.11 -8.14
CA PRO A 15 11.52 -16.59 -9.17
C PRO A 15 10.80 -17.91 -8.82
N ALA A 16 11.18 -18.59 -7.73
CA ALA A 16 10.55 -19.82 -7.24
C ALA A 16 9.64 -19.64 -5.99
N GLY A 17 9.58 -18.45 -5.38
CA GLY A 17 8.80 -18.23 -4.14
C GLY A 17 7.28 -18.18 -4.35
N SER A 18 6.84 -17.92 -5.58
CA SER A 18 5.42 -17.94 -5.98
C SER A 18 4.85 -19.34 -6.10
N HIS A 19 5.66 -20.33 -6.49
CA HIS A 19 5.20 -21.70 -6.74
C HIS A 19 4.84 -22.49 -5.47
N ILE A 20 5.26 -22.03 -4.29
CA ILE A 20 4.89 -22.65 -3.00
C ILE A 20 3.40 -22.43 -2.68
N PHE A 21 2.76 -21.42 -3.29
CA PHE A 21 1.35 -21.07 -3.05
C PHE A 21 0.40 -21.45 -4.18
N ASP A 22 0.89 -22.05 -5.27
CA ASP A 22 0.09 -22.34 -6.47
C ASP A 22 -0.94 -23.47 -6.29
N ARG A 23 -0.81 -24.32 -5.26
CA ARG A 23 -1.73 -25.47 -5.06
C ARG A 23 -2.86 -25.21 -4.07
N THR A 24 -2.79 -24.13 -3.30
CA THR A 24 -3.85 -23.75 -2.36
C THR A 24 -4.15 -22.28 -2.57
N ALA A 25 -5.24 -22.01 -3.25
CA ALA A 25 -5.81 -20.71 -3.54
C ALA A 25 -5.34 -19.60 -2.57
N SER A 26 -4.38 -18.78 -2.99
CA SER A 26 -4.14 -17.52 -2.32
C SER A 26 -4.09 -16.39 -3.34
N LEU A 27 -5.28 -15.85 -3.60
CA LEU A 27 -5.48 -14.47 -4.11
C LEU A 27 -4.77 -13.40 -3.24
N TYR A 28 -4.08 -13.82 -2.18
CA TYR A 28 -3.37 -13.03 -1.19
C TYR A 28 -1.92 -13.52 -1.09
N GLY A 29 -1.12 -13.26 -2.13
CA GLY A 29 0.28 -13.71 -2.21
C GLY A 29 1.24 -13.04 -1.21
N ALA A 30 2.54 -13.29 -1.37
CA ALA A 30 3.65 -12.84 -0.51
C ALA A 30 3.61 -11.34 -0.11
N GLY A 31 3.01 -10.48 -0.93
CA GLY A 31 2.83 -9.05 -0.64
C GLY A 31 2.06 -8.76 0.67
N ARG A 32 1.10 -9.60 1.07
CA ARG A 32 0.37 -9.40 2.34
C ARG A 32 1.22 -9.70 3.57
N TRP A 33 2.12 -10.69 3.47
CA TRP A 33 3.10 -10.98 4.51
C TRP A 33 4.10 -9.85 4.68
N ALA A 34 4.53 -9.23 3.57
CA ALA A 34 5.39 -8.04 3.63
C ALA A 34 4.69 -6.87 4.34
N LEU A 35 3.40 -6.61 4.05
CA LEU A 35 2.63 -5.57 4.74
C LEU A 35 2.49 -5.86 6.24
N LEU A 36 2.24 -7.12 6.63
CA LEU A 36 2.19 -7.53 8.03
C LEU A 36 3.55 -7.31 8.73
N ALA A 37 4.66 -7.66 8.08
CA ALA A 37 6.00 -7.43 8.61
C ALA A 37 6.30 -5.93 8.78
N VAL A 38 5.91 -5.09 7.80
CA VAL A 38 6.03 -3.63 7.90
C VAL A 38 5.20 -3.09 9.06
N LEU A 39 3.96 -3.56 9.22
CA LEU A 39 3.09 -3.13 10.31
C LEU A 39 3.65 -3.54 11.68
N ALA A 40 4.17 -4.77 11.81
CA ALA A 40 4.80 -5.25 13.03
C ALA A 40 6.06 -4.44 13.39
N ALA A 41 6.93 -4.19 12.41
CA ALA A 41 8.12 -3.37 12.60
C ALA A 41 7.76 -1.92 12.99
N ALA A 42 6.75 -1.34 12.37
CA ALA A 42 6.24 -0.02 12.72
C ALA A 42 5.72 0.01 14.16
N GLY A 43 4.92 -0.97 14.57
CA GLY A 43 4.42 -1.11 15.94
C GLY A 43 5.54 -1.23 16.96
N LEU A 44 6.58 -2.03 16.68
CA LEU A 44 7.74 -2.18 17.55
C LEU A 44 8.51 -0.87 17.72
N VAL A 45 8.77 -0.15 16.63
CA VAL A 45 9.46 1.16 16.71
C VAL A 45 8.64 2.19 17.48
N LEU A 46 7.31 2.19 17.31
CA LEU A 46 6.42 3.06 18.07
C LEU A 46 6.37 2.70 19.56
N ALA A 47 6.40 1.40 19.90
CA ALA A 47 6.41 0.92 21.29
C ALA A 47 7.71 1.27 22.02
N VAL A 48 8.85 1.22 21.33
CA VAL A 48 10.16 1.63 21.89
C VAL A 48 10.25 3.14 22.11
N GLY A 49 9.33 3.93 21.56
CA GLY A 49 9.16 5.35 21.91
C GLY A 49 10.24 6.28 21.35
N ARG A 50 10.91 5.92 20.25
CA ARG A 50 11.95 6.77 19.64
C ARG A 50 11.34 7.95 18.86
N PRO A 51 11.42 9.20 19.36
CA PRO A 51 10.71 10.34 18.77
C PRO A 51 11.17 10.66 17.34
N ALA A 52 12.46 10.46 17.04
CA ALA A 52 13.02 10.68 15.71
C ALA A 52 12.47 9.74 14.63
N ALA A 53 12.10 8.51 14.99
CA ALA A 53 11.60 7.50 14.06
C ALA A 53 10.07 7.39 14.03
N ALA A 54 9.38 7.93 15.05
CA ALA A 54 7.95 7.76 15.24
C ALA A 54 7.11 8.23 14.03
N GLY A 55 7.46 9.35 13.41
CA GLY A 55 6.74 9.86 12.24
C GLY A 55 6.87 8.96 11.00
N VAL A 56 8.08 8.43 10.76
CA VAL A 56 8.37 7.50 9.67
C VAL A 56 7.65 6.17 9.89
N SER A 57 7.80 5.59 11.08
CA SER A 57 7.16 4.33 11.44
C SER A 57 5.64 4.42 11.44
N ALA A 58 5.06 5.50 11.95
CA ALA A 58 3.62 5.69 11.92
C ALA A 58 3.10 5.85 10.48
N THR A 59 3.85 6.51 9.59
CA THR A 59 3.49 6.59 8.17
C THR A 59 3.53 5.22 7.50
N ALA A 60 4.57 4.42 7.78
CA ALA A 60 4.71 3.09 7.24
C ALA A 60 3.63 2.12 7.75
N GLY A 61 3.36 2.16 9.05
CA GLY A 61 2.28 1.40 9.67
C GLY A 61 0.92 1.81 9.13
N LEU A 62 0.66 3.11 8.92
CA LEU A 62 -0.60 3.59 8.36
C LEU A 62 -0.86 3.03 6.96
N PHE A 63 0.16 3.05 6.09
CA PHE A 63 0.07 2.52 4.74
C PHE A 63 -0.20 1.01 4.74
N ALA A 64 0.57 0.26 5.53
CA ALA A 64 0.42 -1.19 5.63
C ALA A 64 -0.94 -1.59 6.21
N ALA A 65 -1.35 -0.97 7.32
CA ALA A 65 -2.64 -1.21 7.97
C ALA A 65 -3.81 -0.86 7.05
N GLY A 66 -3.73 0.26 6.32
CA GLY A 66 -4.77 0.66 5.36
C GLY A 66 -4.94 -0.35 4.23
N GLN A 67 -3.84 -0.83 3.65
CA GLN A 67 -3.91 -1.87 2.62
C GLN A 67 -4.43 -3.21 3.16
N LEU A 68 -4.00 -3.63 4.35
CA LEU A 68 -4.48 -4.86 4.99
C LEU A 68 -5.98 -4.76 5.32
N CYS A 69 -6.44 -3.60 5.80
CA CYS A 69 -7.86 -3.33 6.05
C CYS A 69 -8.69 -3.47 4.76
N ALA A 70 -8.26 -2.78 3.69
CA ALA A 70 -8.90 -2.89 2.38
C ALA A 70 -8.92 -4.33 1.85
N THR A 71 -7.84 -5.08 2.08
CA THR A 71 -7.75 -6.51 1.73
C THR A 71 -8.82 -7.33 2.43
N GLY A 72 -8.99 -7.14 3.75
CA GLY A 72 -10.01 -7.84 4.52
C GLY A 72 -11.42 -7.51 4.05
N ILE A 73 -11.73 -6.22 3.83
CA ILE A 73 -13.04 -5.78 3.32
C ILE A 73 -13.34 -6.39 1.96
N TRP A 74 -12.35 -6.38 1.06
CA TRP A 74 -12.50 -6.96 -0.27
C TRP A 74 -12.67 -8.48 -0.20
N ALA A 75 -11.89 -9.17 0.63
CA ALA A 75 -11.96 -10.62 0.79
C ALA A 75 -13.35 -11.11 1.20
N ILE A 76 -14.01 -10.38 2.11
CA ILE A 76 -15.38 -10.69 2.53
C ILE A 76 -16.33 -10.64 1.33
N LYS A 77 -16.25 -9.58 0.50
CA LYS A 77 -17.11 -9.41 -0.67
C LYS A 77 -16.76 -10.33 -1.84
N HIS A 78 -15.48 -10.67 -1.98
CA HIS A 78 -14.98 -11.47 -3.09
C HIS A 78 -15.25 -12.95 -2.90
N TRP A 79 -15.24 -13.47 -1.68
CA TRP A 79 -15.46 -14.89 -1.43
C TRP A 79 -16.94 -15.33 -1.39
N GLU A 80 -17.88 -14.39 -1.32
CA GLU A 80 -19.32 -14.70 -1.42
C GLU A 80 -19.74 -15.31 -2.77
N PRO A 81 -19.39 -14.72 -3.92
CA PRO A 81 -19.76 -15.28 -5.22
C PRO A 81 -18.84 -16.41 -5.72
N PHE A 82 -17.65 -16.60 -5.12
CA PHE A 82 -16.66 -17.60 -5.54
C PHE A 82 -16.66 -18.88 -4.69
N SER A 83 -17.60 -19.03 -3.75
CA SER A 83 -17.77 -20.26 -2.98
C SER A 83 -17.97 -21.47 -3.92
N GLY A 84 -17.03 -22.43 -3.88
CA GLY A 84 -17.04 -23.62 -4.73
C GLY A 84 -16.18 -23.55 -6.00
N MET A 85 -15.48 -22.44 -6.28
CA MET A 85 -14.52 -22.33 -7.38
C MET A 85 -13.07 -22.18 -6.88
N VAL A 86 -12.15 -22.91 -7.51
CA VAL A 86 -10.69 -22.84 -7.31
C VAL A 86 -10.24 -23.21 -5.88
N GLY A 87 -10.30 -24.50 -5.53
CA GLY A 87 -9.51 -25.09 -4.43
C GLY A 87 -9.87 -24.67 -3.00
N THR A 88 -10.83 -23.76 -2.80
CA THR A 88 -11.42 -23.49 -1.48
C THR A 88 -12.67 -24.35 -1.30
N GLY A 89 -12.53 -25.43 -0.53
CA GLY A 89 -13.68 -26.23 -0.11
C GLY A 89 -14.70 -25.34 0.63
N TRP A 90 -15.99 -25.62 0.42
CA TRP A 90 -17.10 -24.89 1.07
C TRP A 90 -16.92 -24.80 2.60
N ASP A 91 -16.30 -25.82 3.17
CA ASP A 91 -16.03 -26.02 4.60
C ASP A 91 -15.05 -24.96 5.17
N MET A 92 -14.18 -24.39 4.35
CA MET A 92 -13.17 -23.40 4.76
C MET A 92 -13.70 -21.96 4.66
N LEU A 93 -14.82 -21.74 3.99
CA LEU A 93 -15.39 -20.41 3.75
C LEU A 93 -15.71 -19.63 5.04
N PRO A 94 -16.30 -20.24 6.10
CA PRO A 94 -16.57 -19.55 7.36
C PRO A 94 -15.28 -19.10 8.08
N LEU A 95 -14.25 -19.94 8.05
CA LEU A 95 -12.94 -19.62 8.63
C LEU A 95 -12.28 -18.46 7.89
N LEU A 96 -12.26 -18.52 6.55
CA LEU A 96 -11.70 -17.49 5.70
C LEU A 96 -12.42 -16.14 5.92
N ARG A 97 -13.75 -16.12 5.89
CA ARG A 97 -14.53 -14.90 6.19
C ARG A 97 -14.20 -14.32 7.55
N SER A 98 -14.10 -15.16 8.58
CA SER A 98 -13.75 -14.73 9.94
C SER A 98 -12.36 -14.09 9.98
N LEU A 99 -11.36 -14.69 9.31
CA LEU A 99 -10.02 -14.13 9.19
C LEU A 99 -10.01 -12.78 8.44
N ALA A 100 -10.81 -12.64 7.38
CA ALA A 100 -10.93 -11.39 6.65
C ALA A 100 -11.59 -10.28 7.48
N VAL A 101 -12.61 -10.60 8.28
CA VAL A 101 -13.21 -9.67 9.24
C VAL A 101 -12.19 -9.23 10.29
N VAL A 102 -11.46 -10.19 10.88
CA VAL A 102 -10.40 -9.88 11.85
C VAL A 102 -9.34 -8.99 11.22
N LEU A 103 -8.91 -9.27 9.99
CA LEU A 103 -7.94 -8.46 9.28
C LEU A 103 -8.44 -7.04 9.00
N ALA A 104 -9.72 -6.89 8.59
CA ALA A 104 -10.35 -5.60 8.36
C ALA A 104 -10.41 -4.76 9.65
N VAL A 105 -10.89 -5.36 10.75
CA VAL A 105 -11.03 -4.68 12.04
C VAL A 105 -9.67 -4.34 12.64
N ALA A 106 -8.72 -5.28 12.65
CA ALA A 106 -7.37 -5.05 13.16
C ALA A 106 -6.63 -4.01 12.31
N GLY A 107 -6.78 -4.07 10.99
CA GLY A 107 -6.25 -3.06 10.07
C GLY A 107 -6.81 -1.67 10.37
N ALA A 108 -8.13 -1.54 10.52
CA ALA A 108 -8.78 -0.26 10.87
C ALA A 108 -8.30 0.29 12.23
N ALA A 109 -8.19 -0.56 13.25
CA ALA A 109 -7.68 -0.17 14.56
C ALA A 109 -6.20 0.28 14.48
N ALA A 110 -5.38 -0.44 13.73
CA ALA A 110 -3.97 -0.09 13.51
C ALA A 110 -3.81 1.21 12.71
N THR A 111 -4.68 1.45 11.71
CA THR A 111 -4.76 2.73 10.99
C THR A 111 -5.04 3.87 11.96
N ALA A 112 -6.04 3.73 12.85
CA ALA A 112 -6.36 4.75 13.85
C ALA A 112 -5.19 5.01 14.82
N ALA A 113 -4.53 3.96 15.29
CA ALA A 113 -3.35 4.07 16.15
C ALA A 113 -2.19 4.78 15.45
N CYS A 114 -1.94 4.47 14.17
CA CYS A 114 -0.92 5.14 13.37
C CYS A 114 -1.25 6.61 13.14
N LEU A 115 -2.52 6.96 12.85
CA LEU A 115 -2.95 8.37 12.72
C LEU A 115 -2.71 9.15 14.02
N LEU A 116 -3.04 8.55 15.17
CA LEU A 116 -2.77 9.16 16.47
C LEU A 116 -1.28 9.35 16.72
N ALA A 117 -0.45 8.35 16.38
CA ALA A 117 1.01 8.43 16.48
C ALA A 117 1.60 9.51 15.54
N MET A 118 1.06 9.64 14.32
CA MET A 118 1.46 10.71 13.38
C MET A 118 1.09 12.10 13.92
N ARG A 119 -0.07 12.24 14.57
CA ARG A 119 -0.47 13.49 15.23
C ARG A 119 0.48 13.84 16.38
N ARG A 120 0.80 12.87 17.25
CA ARG A 120 1.69 13.06 18.40
C ARG A 120 3.14 13.34 18.01
N SER A 121 3.64 12.71 16.95
CA SER A 121 5.01 12.91 16.44
C SER A 121 5.18 14.17 15.59
N GLY A 122 4.11 14.93 15.35
CA GLY A 122 4.13 16.09 14.46
C GLY A 122 4.39 15.71 13.00
N ALA A 123 4.14 14.46 12.59
CA ALA A 123 4.32 14.03 11.20
C ALA A 123 3.47 14.85 10.22
N TRP A 124 2.35 15.43 10.68
CA TRP A 124 1.48 16.34 9.93
C TRP A 124 1.90 17.82 9.97
N ALA A 125 2.97 18.18 10.68
CA ALA A 125 3.42 19.56 10.84
C ALA A 125 4.23 20.07 9.62
N GLY A 126 3.85 19.68 8.40
CA GLY A 126 4.55 20.08 7.19
C GLY A 126 4.41 21.57 6.90
N GLN A 127 5.52 22.31 6.91
CA GLN A 127 5.60 23.65 6.32
C GLN A 127 5.47 23.53 4.80
N THR A 128 4.23 23.64 4.33
CA THR A 128 3.85 23.38 2.94
C THR A 128 2.99 24.53 2.45
N THR A 129 3.22 24.97 1.22
CA THR A 129 2.42 26.03 0.60
C THR A 129 1.08 25.47 0.13
N ASP A 130 0.07 26.34 -0.02
CA ASP A 130 -1.23 25.92 -0.54
C ASP A 130 -1.15 25.33 -1.96
N VAL A 131 -0.20 25.80 -2.78
CA VAL A 131 0.06 25.24 -4.11
C VAL A 131 0.57 23.80 -4.01
N GLN A 132 1.49 23.51 -3.07
CA GLN A 132 1.98 22.15 -2.83
C GLN A 132 0.87 21.22 -2.34
N ARG A 133 -0.01 21.70 -1.45
CA ARG A 133 -1.16 20.93 -0.94
C ARG A 133 -2.16 20.62 -2.05
N LYS A 134 -2.56 21.63 -2.83
CA LYS A 134 -3.50 21.48 -3.95
C LYS A 134 -2.96 20.54 -5.03
N SER A 135 -1.68 20.67 -5.38
CA SER A 135 -1.04 19.78 -6.36
C SER A 135 -0.93 18.34 -5.85
N ALA A 136 -0.49 18.12 -4.61
CA ALA A 136 -0.46 16.78 -4.02
C ALA A 136 -1.86 16.14 -3.96
N PHE A 137 -2.88 16.91 -3.56
CA PHE A 137 -4.26 16.45 -3.55
C PHE A 137 -4.77 16.09 -4.95
N ALA A 138 -4.54 16.97 -5.94
CA ALA A 138 -4.96 16.72 -7.32
C ALA A 138 -4.29 15.47 -7.90
N VAL A 139 -2.99 15.28 -7.67
CA VAL A 139 -2.27 14.09 -8.09
C VAL A 139 -2.80 12.86 -7.36
N GLY A 140 -3.00 12.92 -6.05
CA GLY A 140 -3.56 11.82 -5.27
C GLY A 140 -4.97 11.42 -5.72
N ALA A 141 -5.84 12.38 -6.00
CA ALA A 141 -7.16 12.15 -6.55
C ALA A 141 -7.09 11.52 -7.95
N ALA A 142 -6.18 12.00 -8.80
CA ALA A 142 -5.94 11.42 -10.12
C ALA A 142 -5.45 9.96 -9.99
N VAL A 143 -4.55 9.65 -9.06
CA VAL A 143 -4.13 8.25 -8.80
C VAL A 143 -5.30 7.41 -8.31
N ALA A 144 -6.12 7.92 -7.41
CA ALA A 144 -7.27 7.17 -6.88
C ALA A 144 -8.32 6.81 -7.95
N VAL A 145 -8.53 7.69 -8.93
CA VAL A 145 -9.57 7.54 -9.96
C VAL A 145 -9.04 6.96 -11.27
N LEU A 146 -7.91 7.46 -11.77
CA LEU A 146 -7.38 7.06 -13.09
C LEU A 146 -6.65 5.73 -13.04
N LEU A 147 -6.02 5.37 -11.92
CA LEU A 147 -5.29 4.10 -11.82
C LEU A 147 -6.23 2.89 -12.01
N PRO A 148 -7.38 2.78 -11.30
CA PRO A 148 -8.31 1.68 -11.53
C PRO A 148 -8.84 1.64 -12.97
N VAL A 149 -9.13 2.81 -13.56
CA VAL A 149 -9.65 2.92 -14.93
C VAL A 149 -8.62 2.46 -15.97
N THR A 150 -7.37 2.89 -15.82
CA THR A 150 -6.28 2.53 -16.75
C THR A 150 -5.89 1.06 -16.66
N MET A 151 -5.97 0.46 -15.47
CA MET A 151 -5.70 -0.96 -15.26
C MET A 151 -6.77 -1.88 -15.88
N LEU A 152 -7.99 -1.40 -16.13
CA LEU A 152 -9.08 -2.21 -16.66
C LEU A 152 -9.12 -2.34 -18.18
N ARG A 153 -8.45 -1.44 -18.93
CA ARG A 153 -8.43 -1.42 -20.41
C ARG A 153 -9.78 -1.68 -21.11
N GLY A 154 -10.90 -1.29 -20.49
CA GLY A 154 -12.24 -1.44 -21.07
C GLY A 154 -12.83 -2.87 -21.08
N LEU A 155 -12.17 -3.85 -20.44
CA LEU A 155 -12.65 -5.22 -20.37
C LEU A 155 -13.12 -5.53 -18.94
N THR A 156 -14.40 -5.91 -18.78
CA THR A 156 -14.99 -6.64 -17.63
C THR A 156 -15.39 -5.82 -16.37
N PRO A 157 -16.26 -6.37 -15.48
CA PRO A 157 -17.36 -5.65 -14.83
C PRO A 157 -16.93 -4.68 -13.70
N ILE A 158 -17.85 -3.79 -13.32
CA ILE A 158 -17.74 -2.79 -12.22
C ILE A 158 -17.07 -3.36 -10.94
N THR A 159 -17.22 -4.65 -10.66
CA THR A 159 -16.58 -5.35 -9.53
C THR A 159 -15.05 -5.35 -9.59
N MET A 160 -14.43 -5.42 -10.77
CA MET A 160 -12.97 -5.30 -10.91
C MET A 160 -12.49 -3.86 -10.65
N LEU A 161 -13.28 -2.86 -11.01
CA LEU A 161 -13.00 -1.44 -10.73
C LEU A 161 -13.01 -1.14 -9.24
N GLY A 162 -13.98 -1.70 -8.52
CA GLY A 162 -14.00 -1.69 -7.06
C GLY A 162 -12.75 -2.33 -6.45
N THR A 163 -12.28 -3.45 -7.01
CA THR A 163 -11.08 -4.15 -6.55
C THR A 163 -9.81 -3.32 -6.71
N TYR A 164 -9.52 -2.84 -7.92
CA TYR A 164 -8.33 -2.03 -8.18
C TYR A 164 -8.39 -0.70 -7.42
N GLY A 165 -9.57 -0.10 -7.29
CA GLY A 165 -9.80 1.09 -6.49
C GLY A 165 -9.51 0.88 -5.01
N LEU A 166 -10.07 -0.18 -4.41
CA LEU A 166 -9.95 -0.41 -2.97
C LEU A 166 -8.54 -0.87 -2.57
N ILE A 167 -7.92 -1.72 -3.40
CA ILE A 167 -6.63 -2.34 -3.06
C ILE A 167 -5.44 -1.45 -3.40
N PHE A 168 -5.51 -0.71 -4.51
CA PHE A 168 -4.36 0.05 -5.03
C PHE A 168 -4.66 1.54 -5.16
N GLY A 169 -5.70 1.90 -5.91
CA GLY A 169 -6.02 3.29 -6.26
C GLY A 169 -6.19 4.18 -5.03
N LEU A 170 -7.10 3.84 -4.13
CA LEU A 170 -7.39 4.62 -2.93
C LEU A 170 -6.18 4.66 -1.96
N PRO A 171 -5.55 3.53 -1.58
CA PRO A 171 -4.38 3.58 -0.71
C PRO A 171 -3.23 4.42 -1.28
N TRP A 172 -2.94 4.30 -2.58
CA TRP A 172 -1.86 5.06 -3.21
C TRP A 172 -2.24 6.53 -3.38
N GLY A 173 -3.47 6.81 -3.83
CA GLY A 173 -3.97 8.18 -3.99
C GLY A 173 -4.03 8.94 -2.68
N ILE A 174 -4.50 8.32 -1.60
CA ILE A 174 -4.50 8.91 -0.26
C ILE A 174 -3.07 9.14 0.23
N ALA A 175 -2.16 8.18 0.04
CA ALA A 175 -0.76 8.34 0.44
C ALA A 175 -0.08 9.50 -0.31
N VAL A 176 -0.32 9.60 -1.63
CA VAL A 176 0.19 10.71 -2.46
C VAL A 176 -0.44 12.04 -2.04
N ALA A 177 -1.76 12.09 -1.83
CA ALA A 177 -2.41 13.30 -1.35
C ALA A 177 -1.84 13.74 0.01
N ALA A 178 -1.67 12.80 0.95
CA ALA A 178 -1.12 13.07 2.26
C ALA A 178 0.28 13.70 2.21
N THR A 179 1.09 13.43 1.17
CA THR A 179 2.36 14.13 0.95
C THR A 179 2.23 15.65 0.77
N GLY A 180 1.02 16.20 0.66
CA GLY A 180 0.78 17.64 0.73
C GLY A 180 0.88 18.21 2.16
N TRP A 181 0.72 17.38 3.19
CA TRP A 181 0.60 17.83 4.58
C TRP A 181 1.64 17.21 5.52
N LEU A 182 2.33 16.14 5.10
CA LEU A 182 3.32 15.48 5.95
C LEU A 182 4.57 16.35 6.18
N ARG A 183 5.49 15.94 7.06
CA ARG A 183 6.90 16.40 7.09
C ARG A 183 7.72 15.69 6.01
N ARG A 184 8.89 16.22 5.63
CA ARG A 184 9.71 15.68 4.52
C ARG A 184 9.98 14.18 4.66
N ASP A 185 10.45 13.74 5.83
CA ASP A 185 10.82 12.33 6.07
C ASP A 185 9.61 11.40 5.95
N ALA A 186 8.45 11.82 6.47
CA ALA A 186 7.19 11.10 6.35
C ALA A 186 6.69 11.07 4.89
N ALA A 187 6.82 12.17 4.14
CA ALA A 187 6.45 12.18 2.72
C ALA A 187 7.37 11.31 1.86
N ILE A 188 8.68 11.29 2.12
CA ILE A 188 9.62 10.37 1.46
C ILE A 188 9.21 8.92 1.75
N THR A 189 8.91 8.62 3.02
CA THR A 189 8.45 7.28 3.42
C THR A 189 7.18 6.88 2.68
N ALA A 190 6.18 7.76 2.62
CA ALA A 190 4.95 7.51 1.87
C ALA A 190 5.23 7.26 0.38
N GLY A 191 6.10 8.07 -0.24
CA GLY A 191 6.47 7.90 -1.64
C GLY A 191 7.21 6.60 -1.94
N VAL A 192 8.15 6.21 -1.08
CA VAL A 192 8.87 4.93 -1.18
C VAL A 192 7.91 3.76 -1.05
N LEU A 193 6.99 3.79 -0.09
CA LEU A 193 6.03 2.69 0.12
C LEU A 193 5.05 2.56 -1.03
N VAL A 194 4.57 3.67 -1.58
CA VAL A 194 3.76 3.67 -2.80
C VAL A 194 4.56 3.06 -3.96
N GLY A 195 5.82 3.47 -4.15
CA GLY A 195 6.69 2.91 -5.18
C GLY A 195 6.95 1.41 -5.04
N VAL A 196 7.29 0.94 -3.83
CA VAL A 196 7.51 -0.49 -3.53
C VAL A 196 6.22 -1.29 -3.71
N SER A 197 5.09 -0.76 -3.25
CA SER A 197 3.78 -1.39 -3.44
C SER A 197 3.44 -1.51 -4.92
N ALA A 198 3.73 -0.48 -5.72
CA ALA A 198 3.45 -0.49 -7.14
C ALA A 198 4.37 -1.47 -7.89
N LEU A 199 5.66 -1.53 -7.55
CA LEU A 199 6.59 -2.55 -8.07
C LEU A 199 6.15 -3.98 -7.74
N SER A 200 5.56 -4.19 -6.56
CA SER A 200 5.02 -5.50 -6.16
C SER A 200 3.84 -5.91 -7.04
N VAL A 201 2.97 -4.96 -7.43
CA VAL A 201 1.87 -5.21 -8.38
C VAL A 201 2.43 -5.55 -9.75
N LEU A 202 3.43 -4.81 -10.22
CA LEU A 202 4.10 -5.10 -11.48
C LEU A 202 4.72 -6.50 -11.51
N GLY A 203 5.41 -6.90 -10.44
CA GLY A 203 5.97 -8.25 -10.31
C GLY A 203 4.90 -9.34 -10.33
N TRP A 204 3.76 -9.11 -9.68
CA TRP A 204 2.62 -10.02 -9.74
C TRP A 204 2.05 -10.13 -11.16
N SER A 205 1.86 -9.00 -11.85
CA SER A 205 1.38 -8.97 -13.24
C SER A 205 2.32 -9.70 -14.20
N ILE A 206 3.64 -9.53 -14.06
CA ILE A 206 4.65 -10.26 -14.86
C ILE A 206 4.59 -11.76 -14.59
N GLY A 207 4.45 -12.16 -13.32
CA GLY A 207 4.41 -13.58 -12.94
C GLY A 207 3.14 -14.34 -13.38
N HIS A 208 2.04 -13.62 -13.64
CA HIS A 208 0.73 -14.23 -13.95
C HIS A 208 0.23 -13.95 -15.38
N SER A 209 0.94 -13.13 -16.18
CA SER A 209 0.58 -12.87 -17.59
C SER A 209 1.56 -13.49 -18.55
N THR A 210 1.04 -14.19 -19.56
CA THR A 210 1.80 -14.71 -20.70
C THR A 210 1.98 -13.68 -21.81
N GLU A 211 1.28 -12.54 -21.76
CA GLU A 211 1.27 -11.50 -22.79
C GLU A 211 1.84 -10.18 -22.28
N TRP A 212 2.95 -9.71 -22.84
CA TRP A 212 3.58 -8.43 -22.46
C TRP A 212 2.69 -7.21 -22.70
N THR A 213 1.76 -7.31 -23.65
CA THR A 213 0.82 -6.24 -23.98
C THR A 213 -0.14 -5.93 -22.83
N SER A 214 -0.47 -6.89 -21.96
CA SER A 214 -1.31 -6.69 -20.76
C SER A 214 -0.54 -6.11 -19.57
N VAL A 215 0.79 -6.34 -19.53
CA VAL A 215 1.70 -5.89 -18.47
C VAL A 215 2.14 -4.44 -18.66
N LEU A 216 2.31 -3.98 -19.91
CA LEU A 216 2.80 -2.64 -20.23
C LEU A 216 2.03 -1.48 -19.55
N PRO A 217 0.68 -1.48 -19.46
CA PRO A 217 -0.07 -0.45 -18.74
C PRO A 217 0.20 -0.45 -17.24
N HIS A 218 0.33 -1.64 -16.64
CA HIS A 218 0.65 -1.80 -15.24
C HIS A 218 2.05 -1.24 -14.96
N PHE A 219 3.00 -1.47 -15.86
CA PHE A 219 4.35 -0.91 -15.80
C PHE A 219 4.33 0.63 -15.87
N VAL A 220 3.68 1.20 -16.89
CA VAL A 220 3.63 2.66 -17.08
C VAL A 220 2.93 3.34 -15.92
N ALA A 221 1.78 2.82 -15.48
CA ALA A 221 1.03 3.39 -14.37
C ALA A 221 1.82 3.33 -13.06
N THR A 222 2.48 2.20 -12.79
CA THR A 222 3.36 2.01 -11.63
C THR A 222 4.54 2.98 -11.63
N ALA A 223 5.22 3.10 -12.76
CA ALA A 223 6.37 4.00 -12.91
C ALA A 223 5.96 5.47 -12.73
N LEU A 224 4.82 5.87 -13.30
CA LEU A 224 4.28 7.23 -13.14
C LEU A 224 3.93 7.54 -11.70
N VAL A 225 3.23 6.65 -11.00
CA VAL A 225 2.85 6.85 -9.59
C VAL A 225 4.09 6.94 -8.70
N ALA A 226 5.08 6.07 -8.90
CA ALA A 226 6.34 6.09 -8.16
C ALA A 226 7.14 7.39 -8.42
N ALA A 227 7.23 7.82 -9.68
CA ALA A 227 7.92 9.05 -10.06
C ALA A 227 7.23 10.29 -9.47
N LEU A 228 5.90 10.37 -9.54
CA LEU A 228 5.12 11.48 -9.00
C LEU A 228 5.24 11.57 -7.48
N ALA A 229 5.11 10.44 -6.79
CA ALA A 229 5.24 10.40 -5.33
C ALA A 229 6.65 10.81 -4.88
N THR A 230 7.68 10.36 -5.61
CA THR A 230 9.08 10.72 -5.34
C THR A 230 9.33 12.22 -5.62
N ALA A 231 8.85 12.74 -6.74
CA ALA A 231 9.01 14.14 -7.10
C ALA A 231 8.33 15.08 -6.08
N LEU A 232 7.13 14.73 -5.61
CA LEU A 232 6.42 15.50 -4.58
C LEU A 232 7.14 15.46 -3.23
N ALA A 233 7.68 14.30 -2.85
CA ALA A 233 8.44 14.14 -1.61
C ALA A 233 9.76 14.93 -1.61
N LEU A 234 10.46 14.98 -2.75
CA LEU A 234 11.77 15.65 -2.89
C LEU A 234 11.69 17.18 -3.02
N ARG A 235 10.55 17.74 -3.42
CA ARG A 235 10.33 19.20 -3.54
C ARG A 235 10.28 19.96 -2.20
N ARG A 236 10.55 19.29 -1.09
CA ARG A 236 10.32 19.82 0.25
C ARG A 236 11.61 20.40 0.84
N PRO A 237 11.54 21.58 1.49
CA PRO A 237 12.70 22.17 2.14
C PRO A 237 13.30 21.18 3.13
N THR A 238 14.63 21.11 3.18
CA THR A 238 15.32 20.41 4.27
C THR A 238 15.05 21.21 5.54
N PRO A 239 14.61 20.61 6.65
CA PRO A 239 14.55 21.34 7.90
C PRO A 239 15.95 21.93 8.19
N PRO A 240 16.04 23.17 8.70
CA PRO A 240 17.31 23.71 9.15
C PRO A 240 17.92 22.75 10.18
N ALA A 241 19.23 22.53 10.10
CA ALA A 241 19.94 21.73 11.09
C ALA A 241 19.59 22.29 12.48
N ALA A 242 19.20 21.41 13.40
CA ALA A 242 19.02 21.82 14.78
C ALA A 242 20.35 22.44 15.23
N ALA A 243 20.30 23.69 15.70
CA ALA A 243 21.44 24.27 16.38
C ALA A 243 21.58 23.48 17.69
N ASP A 244 22.65 22.69 17.77
CA ASP A 244 23.07 21.99 18.98
C ASP A 244 23.55 22.99 20.04
#